data_AF-A0A3D6ESP2-F1
#
_entry.id   AF-A0A3D6ESP2-F1
#
_cell.length_a   1.000
_cell.length_b   1.000
_cell.length_c   1.000
_cell.angle_alpha   90.00
_cell.angle_beta   90.00
_cell.angle_gamma   90.00
#
_symmetry.space_group_name_H-M   'P 1'
#
loop_
_entity.id
_entity.type
_entity.pdbx_description
1 polymer ?
#
loop_
_entity_poly.entity_id
_entity_poly.type
_entity_poly.pdbx_seq_one_letter_code
_entity_poly.pdbx_strand_id
1 'polypeptide(L)'
;GWLGNYFAKSMLPKEPLNKMKTFKNKNPINRELNKTTIERFITQQEKLLTLFNASQEVDLNKIRIRISISNLIRLKLGDTFQFYINHIVRHLAQIDNLLAAQKSI
;
A
#
# COMPACT_ATOMS: atom_id res chain seq x y z
N GLY A 1 -9.07 12.86 6.25
CA GLY A 1 -9.88 12.83 7.48
C GLY A 1 -9.06 12.28 8.63
N TRP A 2 -9.40 12.54 9.90
CA TRP A 2 -8.48 12.21 11.02
C TRP A 2 -8.04 10.73 11.02
N LEU A 3 -8.99 9.80 10.96
CA LEU A 3 -8.71 8.36 10.92
C LEU A 3 -7.89 7.95 9.68
N GLY A 4 -8.26 8.44 8.50
CA GLY A 4 -7.56 8.11 7.25
C GLY A 4 -6.14 8.66 7.20
N ASN A 5 -5.93 9.89 7.68
CA ASN A 5 -4.62 10.50 7.80
C ASN A 5 -3.74 9.74 8.80
N TYR A 6 -4.31 9.28 9.91
CA TYR A 6 -3.60 8.41 10.86
C TYR A 6 -3.15 7.10 10.20
N PHE A 7 -4.05 6.41 9.48
CA PHE A 7 -3.71 5.20 8.74
C PHE A 7 -2.64 5.44 7.68
N ALA A 8 -2.76 6.52 6.89
CA ALA A 8 -1.78 6.84 5.87
C ALA A 8 -0.40 7.12 6.47
N LYS A 9 -0.32 7.91 7.54
CA LYS A 9 0.93 8.21 8.23
C LYS A 9 1.54 7.00 8.91
N SER A 10 0.75 6.05 9.41
CA SER A 10 1.28 4.84 10.04
C SER A 10 1.93 3.87 9.04
N MET A 11 1.63 4.00 7.74
CA MET A 11 2.29 3.24 6.68
C MET A 11 3.63 3.82 6.23
N LEU A 12 3.93 5.10 6.53
CA LEU A 12 5.21 5.68 6.14
C LEU A 12 6.36 4.89 6.77
N PRO A 13 7.35 4.44 5.98
CA PRO A 13 8.54 3.83 6.54
C PRO A 13 9.28 4.88 7.39
N LYS A 14 9.70 4.47 8.59
CA LYS A 14 10.54 5.26 9.49
C LYS A 14 11.81 4.47 9.73
N GLU A 15 12.97 5.12 9.72
CA GLU A 15 14.23 4.44 10.04
C GLU A 15 14.46 4.41 11.56
N PRO A 16 14.83 3.25 12.15
CA PRO A 16 14.87 1.92 11.54
C PRO A 16 13.47 1.38 11.24
N LEU A 17 13.30 0.66 10.12
CA LEU A 17 11.99 0.19 9.64
C LEU A 17 11.20 -0.53 10.74
N ASN A 18 10.11 0.10 11.21
CA ASN A 18 9.28 -0.43 12.29
C ASN A 18 8.65 -1.78 11.90
N LYS A 19 8.68 -2.79 12.77
CA LYS A 19 8.04 -4.08 12.49
C LYS A 19 6.51 -3.95 12.49
N MET A 20 5.87 -4.60 11.53
CA MET A 20 4.40 -4.69 11.44
C MET A 20 4.00 -6.14 11.21
N LYS A 21 3.02 -6.62 11.97
CA LYS A 21 2.52 -8.00 11.84
C LYS A 21 1.64 -8.11 10.59
N THR A 22 2.05 -8.95 9.65
CA THR A 22 1.23 -9.29 8.49
C THR A 22 -0.03 -10.04 8.92
N PHE A 23 -1.19 -9.67 8.37
CA PHE A 23 -2.43 -10.39 8.62
C PHE A 23 -2.34 -11.83 8.11
N LYS A 24 -2.90 -12.80 8.85
CA LYS A 24 -2.83 -14.24 8.52
C LYS A 24 -3.30 -14.53 7.08
N ASN A 25 -4.36 -13.87 6.64
CA ASN A 25 -4.93 -14.02 5.29
C ASN A 25 -4.17 -13.26 4.19
N LYS A 26 -3.11 -12.51 4.53
CA LYS A 26 -2.24 -11.76 3.61
C LYS A 26 -0.78 -12.21 3.67
N ASN A 27 -0.50 -13.31 4.37
CA ASN A 27 0.84 -13.85 4.50
C ASN A 27 1.24 -14.61 3.21
N PRO A 28 2.33 -14.21 2.52
CA PRO A 28 2.79 -14.89 1.31
C PRO A 28 3.63 -16.14 1.59
N ILE A 29 3.98 -16.44 2.85
CA ILE A 29 4.72 -17.66 3.19
C ILE A 29 3.95 -18.89 2.69
N ASN A 30 4.65 -19.81 2.02
CA ASN A 30 4.11 -21.00 1.36
C ASN A 30 3.19 -20.73 0.16
N ARG A 31 3.25 -19.53 -0.42
CA ARG A 31 2.61 -19.24 -1.72
C ARG A 31 3.63 -19.42 -2.84
N GLU A 32 3.18 -20.00 -3.95
CA GLU A 32 3.97 -20.00 -5.18
C GLU A 32 4.05 -18.58 -5.74
N LEU A 33 5.27 -18.09 -5.92
CA LEU A 33 5.56 -16.81 -6.54
C LEU A 33 6.25 -17.06 -7.87
N ASN A 34 5.69 -16.52 -8.95
CA ASN A 34 6.29 -16.56 -10.28
C ASN A 34 6.33 -15.15 -10.88
N LYS A 35 6.95 -15.00 -12.06
CA LYS A 35 7.14 -13.71 -12.75
C LYS A 35 5.83 -12.95 -12.98
N THR A 36 4.70 -13.64 -13.13
CA THR A 36 3.37 -13.01 -13.29
C THR A 36 2.97 -12.15 -12.09
N THR A 37 3.58 -12.36 -10.92
CA THR A 37 3.38 -11.49 -9.74
C THR A 37 3.88 -10.06 -10.00
N ILE A 38 4.99 -9.92 -10.72
CA ILE A 38 5.55 -8.62 -11.10
C ILE A 38 4.71 -7.98 -12.20
N GLU A 39 4.29 -8.75 -13.20
CA GLU A 39 3.38 -8.28 -14.26
C GLU A 39 2.08 -7.74 -13.64
N ARG A 40 1.47 -8.49 -12.72
CA ARG A 40 0.28 -8.05 -11.99
C ARG A 40 0.53 -6.77 -11.19
N PHE A 41 1.69 -6.63 -10.55
CA PHE A 41 2.05 -5.41 -9.84
C PHE A 41 2.11 -4.22 -10.80
N ILE A 42 2.79 -4.35 -11.94
CA ILE A 42 2.90 -3.30 -12.96
C ILE A 42 1.51 -2.88 -13.47
N THR A 43 0.66 -3.84 -13.85
CA THR A 43 -0.71 -3.55 -14.29
C THR A 43 -1.54 -2.84 -13.20
N GLN A 44 -1.31 -3.15 -11.93
CA GLN A 44 -1.97 -2.43 -10.82
C GLN A 44 -1.47 -0.98 -10.70
N GLN A 45 -0.19 -0.71 -10.96
CA GLN A 45 0.37 0.64 -10.98
C GLN A 45 -0.21 1.46 -12.14
N GLU A 46 -0.34 0.88 -13.33
CA GLU A 46 -0.98 1.53 -14.48
C GLU A 46 -2.45 1.86 -14.17
N LYS A 47 -3.19 0.93 -13.56
CA LYS A 47 -4.56 1.18 -13.11
C LYS A 47 -4.64 2.28 -12.06
N LEU A 48 -3.66 2.36 -11.15
CA LEU A 48 -3.59 3.43 -10.16
C LEU A 48 -3.43 4.80 -10.84
N LEU A 49 -2.59 4.92 -11.87
CA LEU A 49 -2.45 6.15 -12.65
C LEU A 49 -3.75 6.56 -13.33
N THR A 50 -4.47 5.61 -13.93
CA THR A 50 -5.80 5.85 -14.51
C THR A 50 -6.78 6.36 -13.45
N LEU A 51 -6.77 5.77 -12.25
CA LEU A 51 -7.62 6.22 -11.14
C LEU A 51 -7.24 7.62 -10.64
N PHE A 52 -5.95 7.99 -10.65
CA PHE A 52 -5.54 9.35 -10.31
C PHE A 52 -6.04 10.36 -11.32
N ASN A 53 -5.94 10.07 -12.62
CA ASN A 53 -6.46 10.93 -13.67
C ASN A 53 -7.98 11.13 -13.52
N ALA A 54 -8.73 10.04 -13.35
CA ALA A 54 -10.17 10.12 -13.11
C ALA A 54 -10.54 10.86 -11.80
N SER A 55 -9.65 10.84 -10.80
CA SER A 55 -9.90 11.49 -9.51
C SER A 55 -9.87 13.02 -9.57
N GLN A 56 -9.33 13.61 -10.65
CA GLN A 56 -9.31 15.06 -10.85
C GLN A 56 -10.74 15.64 -11.01
N GLU A 57 -11.67 14.82 -11.49
CA GLU A 57 -13.06 15.22 -11.77
C GLU A 57 -14.00 15.06 -10.57
N VAL A 58 -13.48 14.65 -9.41
CA VAL A 58 -14.32 14.35 -8.22
C VAL A 58 -13.74 14.95 -6.95
N ASP A 59 -14.63 15.26 -5.99
CA ASP A 59 -14.20 15.70 -4.67
C ASP A 59 -13.68 14.52 -3.84
N LEU A 60 -12.36 14.46 -3.67
CA LEU A 60 -11.64 13.45 -2.90
C LEU A 60 -12.11 13.32 -1.44
N ASN A 61 -12.79 14.35 -0.90
CA ASN A 61 -13.30 14.37 0.46
C ASN A 61 -14.74 13.83 0.60
N LYS A 62 -15.51 13.78 -0.49
CA LYS A 62 -16.90 13.31 -0.48
C LYS A 62 -17.01 11.81 -0.70
N ILE A 63 -16.19 11.27 -1.60
CA ILE A 63 -16.18 9.83 -1.91
C ILE A 63 -15.56 9.06 -0.74
N ARG A 64 -16.20 7.94 -0.35
CA ARG A 64 -15.74 7.07 0.74
C ARG A 64 -15.58 5.62 0.28
N ILE A 65 -14.39 5.06 0.53
CA ILE A 65 -13.98 3.73 0.08
C ILE A 65 -13.89 2.77 1.27
N ARG A 66 -14.43 1.55 1.12
CA ARG A 66 -14.23 0.46 2.09
C ARG A 66 -12.81 -0.09 1.97
N ILE A 67 -12.16 -0.35 3.10
CA ILE A 67 -10.80 -0.91 3.12
C ILE A 67 -10.83 -2.42 3.31
N SER A 68 -9.81 -3.11 2.80
CA SER A 68 -9.71 -4.58 2.83
C SER A 68 -9.47 -5.18 4.23
N ILE A 69 -9.13 -4.34 5.21
CA ILE A 69 -8.85 -4.75 6.60
C ILE A 69 -10.16 -4.90 7.40
N SER A 70 -11.17 -4.08 7.10
CA SER A 70 -12.45 -4.10 7.82
C SER A 70 -13.57 -3.52 6.97
N ASN A 71 -14.67 -4.27 6.87
CA ASN A 71 -15.88 -3.84 6.17
C ASN A 71 -16.63 -2.69 6.89
N LEU A 72 -16.31 -2.45 8.17
CA LEU A 72 -16.90 -1.39 9.00
C LEU A 72 -16.25 -0.03 8.76
N ILE A 73 -15.02 -0.01 8.26
CA ILE A 73 -14.23 1.21 8.10
C ILE A 73 -14.33 1.69 6.65
N ARG A 74 -14.66 2.97 6.50
CA ARG A 74 -14.58 3.68 5.22
C ARG A 74 -13.67 4.90 5.35
N LEU A 75 -12.76 5.07 4.42
CA LEU A 75 -11.86 6.22 4.35
C LEU A 75 -12.26 7.15 3.21
N LYS A 76 -11.91 8.43 3.30
CA LYS A 76 -12.07 9.34 2.17
C LYS A 76 -11.19 8.86 1.01
N LEU A 77 -11.58 9.15 -0.23
CA LEU A 77 -10.82 8.74 -1.42
C LEU A 77 -9.36 9.23 -1.35
N GLY A 78 -9.15 10.50 -1.01
CA GLY A 78 -7.79 11.05 -0.85
C GLY A 78 -6.96 10.33 0.22
N ASP A 79 -7.56 10.04 1.37
CA ASP A 79 -6.89 9.28 2.44
C ASP A 79 -6.56 7.84 1.99
N THR A 80 -7.43 7.24 1.16
CA THR A 80 -7.25 5.88 0.63
C THR A 80 -6.07 5.83 -0.33
N PHE A 81 -5.96 6.81 -1.24
CA PHE A 81 -4.80 6.92 -2.11
C PHE A 81 -3.51 7.09 -1.33
N GLN A 82 -3.49 7.99 -0.34
CA GLN A 82 -2.30 8.22 0.48
C GLN A 82 -1.88 6.97 1.25
N PHE A 83 -2.85 6.25 1.84
CA PHE A 83 -2.59 4.98 2.49
C PHE A 83 -1.99 3.94 1.52
N TYR A 84 -2.57 3.80 0.33
CA TYR A 84 -2.12 2.84 -0.68
C TYR A 84 -0.70 3.14 -1.19
N ILE A 85 -0.41 4.40 -1.52
CA ILE A 85 0.93 4.83 -1.96
C ILE A 85 1.96 4.57 -0.85
N ASN A 86 1.67 4.99 0.37
CA ASN A 86 2.60 4.80 1.50
C ASN A 86 2.86 3.32 1.76
N HIS A 87 1.86 2.45 1.55
CA HIS A 87 2.03 1.00 1.66
C HIS A 87 2.97 0.44 0.58
N ILE A 88 2.90 0.94 -0.66
CA ILE A 88 3.85 0.58 -1.74
C ILE A 88 5.26 1.06 -1.39
N VAL A 89 5.41 2.34 -1.01
CA VAL A 89 6.70 2.93 -0.62
C VAL A 89 7.36 2.14 0.51
N ARG A 90 6.58 1.71 1.50
CA ARG A 90 7.06 0.85 2.58
C ARG A 90 7.57 -0.50 2.07
N HIS A 91 6.88 -1.14 1.12
CA HIS A 91 7.35 -2.39 0.54
C HIS A 91 8.64 -2.22 -0.27
N LEU A 92 8.82 -1.10 -0.98
CA LEU A 92 10.07 -0.79 -1.67
C LEU A 92 11.22 -0.64 -0.66
N ALA A 93 11.02 0.09 0.43
CA ALA A 93 12.02 0.20 1.50
C ALA A 93 12.36 -1.16 2.16
N GLN A 94 11.39 -2.08 2.26
CA GLN A 94 11.64 -3.45 2.71
C GLN A 94 12.52 -4.23 1.72
N ILE A 95 12.28 -4.07 0.42
CA ILE A 95 13.09 -4.70 -0.64
C ILE A 95 14.52 -4.16 -0.60
N ASP A 96 14.70 -2.84 -0.50
CA ASP A 96 16.03 -2.21 -0.45
C ASP A 96 16.85 -2.72 0.74
N ASN A 97 16.22 -2.82 1.92
CA ASN A 97 16.87 -3.38 3.11
C ASN A 97 17.28 -4.85 2.94
N LEU A 98 16.47 -5.67 2.27
CA LEU A 98 16.81 -7.06 1.97
C LEU A 98 17.98 -7.16 0.98
N LEU A 99 17.98 -6.33 -0.07
CA LEU A 99 19.07 -6.29 -1.06
C LEU A 99 20.39 -5.81 -0.43
N ALA A 100 20.34 -4.84 0.47
CA ALA A 100 21.51 -4.37 1.21
C ALA A 100 22.07 -5.47 2.14
N ALA A 101 21.19 -6.20 2.83
CA ALA A 101 21.60 -7.32 3.67
C ALA A 101 22.23 -8.46 2.84
N GLN A 102 21.69 -8.78 1.67
CA GLN A 102 22.23 -9.82 0.79
C GLN A 102 23.62 -9.47 0.22
N LYS A 103 23.87 -8.18 -0.10
CA LYS A 103 25.19 -7.72 -0.58
C LYS A 103 26.28 -7.70 0.49
N SER A 104 25.89 -7.74 1.76
CA SER A 104 26.80 -7.71 2.91
C SER A 104 27.24 -9.11 3.36
N ILE A 105 26.81 -10.14 2.63
CA ILE A 105 27.15 -11.56 2.80
C ILE A 105 28.06 -11.97 1.64
#